data_AF-A0AAD8EQS4-F1
#
_entry.id   AF-A0AAD8EQS4-F1
#
_cell.length_a   1.000
_cell.length_b   1.000
_cell.length_c   1.000
_cell.angle_alpha   90.00
_cell.angle_beta   90.00
_cell.angle_gamma   90.00
#
_symmetry.space_group_name_H-M   'P 1'
#
loop_
_entity.id
_entity.type
_entity.pdbx_description
1 polymer ?
#
loop_
_entity_poly.entity_id
_entity_poly.type
_entity_poly.pdbx_seq_one_letter_code
_entity_poly.pdbx_strand_id
1 'polypeptide(L)'
;MESPRDRQENEILALKAIFTHELKDMREEDAWNVWRPLELVITLTPQQGSSGQQEVHAHIDLHVICSEQYPEEAPAIKLEKGKGLSSQDITRLQTELETLARELKGEVMIFELAQHVQKFLHPHNKPRFKSFYEEMLSRQEQQQQQQQLIKKQKEDKQRQAIQDEIQRKQEALKEEQRRRRSQIRSVDDDNEAECKNGQHLNHVERNYVRSVSNSSRRSESALDNESSQCTHKALN
;
A
#
# COMPACT_ATOMS: atom_id res chain seq x y z
N MET A 1 -46.72 -30.71 -14.24
CA MET A 1 -45.39 -30.16 -14.58
C MET A 1 -45.62 -28.77 -15.10
N GLU A 2 -44.85 -27.80 -14.63
CA GLU A 2 -44.88 -26.44 -15.18
C GLU A 2 -44.47 -26.46 -16.65
N SER A 3 -45.08 -25.61 -17.48
CA SER A 3 -44.69 -25.53 -18.90
C SER A 3 -43.36 -24.80 -19.06
N PRO A 4 -42.61 -25.00 -20.16
CA PRO A 4 -41.38 -24.23 -20.44
C PRO A 4 -41.60 -22.72 -20.36
N ARG A 5 -42.77 -22.25 -20.81
CA ARG A 5 -43.21 -20.87 -20.68
C ARG A 5 -43.31 -20.42 -19.22
N ASP A 6 -44.00 -21.17 -18.37
CA ASP A 6 -44.17 -20.80 -16.97
C ASP A 6 -42.81 -20.73 -16.25
N ARG A 7 -41.90 -21.66 -16.58
CA ARG A 7 -40.54 -21.69 -16.04
C ARG A 7 -39.73 -20.46 -16.44
N GLN A 8 -39.82 -20.04 -17.70
CA GLN A 8 -39.17 -18.81 -18.19
C GLN A 8 -39.71 -17.56 -17.50
N GLU A 9 -41.03 -17.45 -17.35
CA GLU A 9 -41.65 -16.29 -16.66
C GLU A 9 -41.30 -16.26 -15.16
N ASN A 10 -41.27 -17.42 -14.50
CA ASN A 10 -40.85 -17.52 -13.11
C ASN A 10 -39.36 -17.12 -12.94
N GLU A 11 -38.50 -17.56 -13.85
CA GLU A 11 -37.07 -17.23 -13.81
C GLU A 11 -36.82 -15.73 -13.99
N ILE A 12 -37.43 -15.08 -14.97
CA ILE A 12 -37.25 -13.62 -15.17
C ILE A 12 -37.77 -12.80 -13.99
N LEU A 13 -38.85 -13.23 -13.33
CA LEU A 13 -39.34 -12.57 -12.12
C LEU A 13 -38.33 -12.68 -10.97
N ALA A 14 -37.74 -13.87 -10.77
CA ALA A 14 -36.68 -14.06 -9.79
C ALA A 14 -35.44 -13.22 -10.13
N LEU A 15 -35.01 -13.21 -11.38
CA LEU A 15 -33.86 -12.43 -11.84
C LEU A 15 -34.10 -10.93 -11.69
N LYS A 16 -35.29 -10.41 -12.00
CA LYS A 16 -35.66 -9.00 -11.79
C LYS A 16 -35.58 -8.60 -10.31
N ALA A 17 -35.86 -9.53 -9.38
CA ALA A 17 -35.71 -9.29 -7.95
C ALA A 17 -34.24 -9.31 -7.47
N ILE A 18 -33.37 -10.03 -8.17
CA ILE A 18 -31.94 -10.14 -7.84
C ILE A 18 -31.14 -9.00 -8.48
N PHE A 19 -31.43 -8.67 -9.73
CA PHE A 19 -30.70 -7.72 -10.58
C PHE A 19 -31.59 -6.50 -10.90
N THR A 20 -31.93 -5.74 -9.87
CA THR A 20 -32.93 -4.67 -9.94
C THR A 20 -32.60 -3.58 -10.99
N HIS A 21 -31.32 -3.27 -11.19
CA HIS A 21 -30.90 -2.18 -12.09
C HIS A 21 -30.00 -2.66 -13.24
N GLU A 22 -29.46 -3.86 -13.12
CA GLU A 22 -28.50 -4.43 -14.04
C GLU A 22 -29.14 -5.25 -15.15
N LEU A 23 -30.39 -5.69 -14.96
CA LEU A 23 -31.13 -6.50 -15.90
C LEU A 23 -32.02 -5.66 -16.81
N LYS A 24 -31.98 -5.96 -18.10
CA LYS A 24 -32.90 -5.44 -19.12
C LYS A 24 -33.63 -6.61 -19.80
N ASP A 25 -34.96 -6.61 -19.75
CA ASP A 25 -35.81 -7.53 -20.52
C ASP A 25 -35.95 -6.97 -21.95
N MET A 26 -35.50 -7.73 -22.95
CA MET A 26 -35.49 -7.27 -24.35
C MET A 26 -36.84 -7.47 -25.03
N ARG A 27 -37.80 -8.15 -24.38
CA ARG A 27 -39.15 -8.39 -24.91
C ARG A 27 -40.08 -7.18 -24.74
N GLU A 28 -39.72 -6.22 -23.88
CA GLU A 28 -40.53 -5.03 -23.59
C GLU A 28 -40.59 -4.04 -24.77
N GLU A 29 -39.79 -4.23 -25.82
CA GLU A 29 -39.72 -3.34 -26.98
C GLU A 29 -40.83 -3.60 -28.03
N ASP A 30 -41.73 -4.56 -27.79
CA ASP A 30 -42.77 -4.96 -28.74
C ASP A 30 -44.19 -4.47 -28.41
N ALA A 31 -44.82 -3.78 -29.37
CA ALA A 31 -46.16 -3.19 -29.24
C ALA A 31 -47.33 -4.20 -29.30
N TRP A 32 -47.06 -5.46 -29.66
CA TRP A 32 -48.08 -6.50 -29.83
C TRP A 32 -47.98 -7.48 -28.66
N ASN A 33 -49.03 -7.60 -27.87
CA ASN A 33 -49.13 -8.35 -26.60
C ASN A 33 -49.08 -9.89 -26.78
N VAL A 34 -48.13 -10.37 -27.58
CA VAL A 34 -47.91 -11.78 -27.93
C VAL A 34 -46.72 -12.28 -27.13
N TRP A 35 -46.88 -13.44 -26.49
CA TRP A 35 -45.81 -14.06 -25.72
C TRP A 35 -44.62 -14.47 -26.61
N ARG A 36 -43.40 -14.33 -26.07
CA ARG A 36 -42.15 -14.70 -26.72
C ARG A 36 -41.19 -15.35 -25.73
N PRO A 37 -40.29 -16.24 -26.21
CA PRO A 37 -39.20 -16.77 -25.40
C PRO A 37 -38.37 -15.68 -24.74
N LEU A 38 -37.83 -16.00 -23.58
CA LEU A 38 -37.06 -15.07 -22.77
C LEU A 38 -35.80 -14.57 -23.48
N GLU A 39 -35.69 -13.26 -23.65
CA GLU A 39 -34.48 -12.59 -24.13
C GLU A 39 -34.14 -11.46 -23.17
N LEU A 40 -32.93 -11.49 -22.62
CA LEU A 40 -32.51 -10.54 -21.60
C LEU A 40 -31.02 -10.22 -21.67
N VAL A 41 -30.66 -9.07 -21.12
CA VAL A 41 -29.27 -8.65 -20.94
C VAL A 41 -29.04 -8.31 -19.48
N ILE A 42 -28.00 -8.88 -18.86
CA ILE A 42 -27.59 -8.57 -17.48
C ILE A 42 -26.20 -7.95 -17.49
N THR A 43 -26.06 -6.77 -16.91
CA THR A 43 -24.76 -6.11 -16.73
C THR A 43 -24.09 -6.70 -15.48
N LEU A 44 -23.06 -7.52 -15.66
CA LEU A 44 -22.42 -8.23 -14.57
C LEU A 44 -21.11 -7.56 -14.15
N THR A 45 -20.95 -7.44 -12.85
CA THR A 45 -19.76 -6.90 -12.20
C THR A 45 -19.10 -7.96 -11.32
N PRO A 46 -17.81 -7.82 -10.97
CA PRO A 46 -17.09 -8.77 -10.13
C PRO A 46 -17.81 -8.98 -8.80
N GLN A 47 -17.87 -10.24 -8.36
CA GLN A 47 -18.46 -10.59 -7.07
C GLN A 47 -17.81 -9.74 -5.96
N GLN A 48 -18.64 -8.96 -5.25
CA GLN A 48 -18.19 -8.10 -4.15
C GLN A 48 -17.94 -8.95 -2.91
N GLY A 49 -16.75 -8.85 -2.34
CA GLY A 49 -16.41 -9.52 -1.08
C GLY A 49 -16.93 -8.77 0.14
N SER A 50 -16.74 -9.35 1.32
CA SER A 50 -17.08 -8.73 2.62
C SER A 50 -16.18 -7.54 2.99
N SER A 51 -15.15 -7.23 2.21
CA SER A 51 -14.10 -6.24 2.51
C SER A 51 -14.42 -4.80 2.07
N GLY A 52 -15.69 -4.47 1.83
CA GLY A 52 -16.13 -3.12 1.42
C GLY A 52 -16.33 -2.97 -0.08
N GLN A 53 -16.74 -1.77 -0.52
CA GLN A 53 -16.99 -1.47 -1.94
C GLN A 53 -15.69 -1.58 -2.75
N GLN A 54 -15.54 -2.65 -3.52
CA GLN A 54 -14.40 -2.82 -4.41
C GLN A 54 -14.63 -2.01 -5.68
N GLU A 55 -13.64 -1.22 -6.09
CA GLU A 55 -13.72 -0.50 -7.36
C GLU A 55 -13.91 -1.50 -8.52
N VAL A 56 -14.92 -1.24 -9.35
CA VAL A 56 -15.29 -2.09 -10.49
C VAL A 56 -14.48 -1.64 -11.70
N HIS A 57 -13.46 -2.41 -12.04
CA HIS A 57 -12.60 -2.19 -13.21
C HIS A 57 -12.92 -3.11 -14.39
N ALA A 58 -13.58 -4.24 -14.11
CA ALA A 58 -14.09 -5.17 -15.11
C ALA A 58 -15.62 -5.24 -15.05
N HIS A 59 -16.27 -5.37 -16.20
CA HIS A 59 -17.70 -5.70 -16.31
C HIS A 59 -17.98 -6.31 -17.69
N ILE A 60 -19.08 -7.02 -17.82
CA ILE A 60 -19.53 -7.58 -19.09
C ILE A 60 -21.05 -7.69 -19.13
N ASP A 61 -21.63 -7.48 -20.31
CA ASP A 61 -23.06 -7.68 -20.54
C ASP A 61 -23.26 -9.15 -20.94
N LEU A 62 -23.99 -9.91 -20.11
CA LEU A 62 -24.43 -11.26 -20.41
C LEU A 62 -25.78 -11.18 -21.14
N HIS A 63 -25.77 -11.44 -22.43
CA HIS A 63 -26.96 -11.49 -23.28
C HIS A 63 -27.40 -12.94 -23.48
N VAL A 64 -28.59 -13.27 -23.00
CA VAL A 64 -29.17 -14.62 -23.06
C VAL A 64 -30.42 -14.60 -23.93
N ILE A 65 -30.44 -15.49 -24.93
CA ILE A 65 -31.55 -15.65 -25.86
C ILE A 65 -32.07 -17.09 -25.72
N CYS A 66 -33.26 -17.24 -25.14
CA CYS A 66 -33.89 -18.54 -24.91
C CYS A 66 -34.73 -18.98 -26.12
N SER A 67 -34.88 -20.28 -26.31
CA SER A 67 -35.86 -20.84 -27.24
C SER A 67 -37.20 -21.11 -26.53
N GLU A 68 -38.24 -21.45 -27.28
CA GLU A 68 -39.53 -21.87 -26.71
C GLU A 68 -39.41 -23.13 -25.84
N GLN A 69 -38.35 -23.92 -26.06
CA GLN A 69 -38.08 -25.19 -25.40
C GLN A 69 -37.17 -25.04 -24.18
N TYR A 70 -36.60 -23.87 -23.92
CA TYR A 70 -35.80 -23.64 -22.72
C TYR A 70 -36.63 -23.87 -21.45
N PRO A 71 -36.10 -24.58 -20.42
CA PRO A 71 -34.70 -24.99 -20.25
C PRO A 71 -34.31 -26.38 -20.79
N GLU A 72 -35.19 -27.09 -21.50
CA GLU A 72 -34.84 -28.39 -22.12
C GLU A 72 -33.76 -28.21 -23.19
N GLU A 73 -33.80 -27.08 -23.88
CA GLU A 73 -32.74 -26.62 -24.77
C GLU A 73 -31.91 -25.52 -24.09
N ALA A 74 -30.59 -25.56 -24.32
CA ALA A 74 -29.69 -24.54 -23.78
C ALA A 74 -29.93 -23.21 -24.51
N PRO A 75 -29.89 -22.07 -23.80
CA PRO A 75 -30.06 -20.77 -24.42
C PRO A 75 -28.82 -20.41 -25.26
N ALA A 76 -28.99 -19.54 -26.24
CA ALA A 76 -27.87 -18.91 -26.92
C ALA A 76 -27.30 -17.80 -26.02
N ILE A 77 -25.99 -17.84 -25.82
CA ILE A 77 -25.27 -16.94 -24.91
C ILE A 77 -24.39 -16.03 -25.75
N LYS A 78 -24.41 -14.73 -25.47
CA LYS A 78 -23.52 -13.74 -26.06
C LYS A 78 -22.94 -12.85 -24.97
N LEU A 79 -21.65 -12.56 -25.10
CA LEU A 79 -20.93 -11.67 -24.20
C LEU A 79 -20.65 -10.34 -24.91
N GLU A 80 -21.26 -9.27 -24.42
CA GLU A 80 -21.22 -7.94 -25.03
C GLU A 80 -20.58 -6.91 -24.09
N LYS A 81 -20.16 -5.76 -24.65
CA LYS A 81 -19.61 -4.59 -23.93
C LYS A 81 -18.59 -4.90 -22.81
N GLY A 82 -17.77 -5.94 -22.99
CA GLY A 82 -16.75 -6.34 -22.02
C GLY A 82 -15.69 -5.25 -21.79
N LYS A 83 -15.53 -4.82 -20.54
CA LYS A 83 -14.45 -3.94 -20.09
C LYS A 83 -13.60 -4.68 -19.07
N GLY A 84 -12.29 -4.44 -19.09
CA GLY A 84 -11.36 -5.04 -18.12
C GLY A 84 -11.00 -6.51 -18.38
N LEU A 85 -11.48 -7.07 -19.50
CA LEU A 85 -11.16 -8.42 -19.96
C LEU A 85 -10.41 -8.37 -21.29
N SER A 86 -9.49 -9.30 -21.50
CA SER A 86 -8.87 -9.49 -22.81
C SER A 86 -9.83 -10.25 -23.75
N SER A 87 -9.61 -10.16 -25.07
CA SER A 87 -10.40 -10.94 -26.03
C SER A 87 -10.30 -12.45 -25.79
N GLN A 88 -9.13 -12.93 -25.32
CA GLN A 88 -8.92 -14.34 -24.97
C GLN A 88 -9.76 -14.74 -23.76
N ASP A 89 -9.85 -13.87 -22.75
CA ASP A 89 -10.68 -14.12 -21.57
C ASP A 89 -12.17 -14.18 -21.93
N ILE A 90 -12.63 -13.31 -22.83
CA ILE A 90 -14.02 -13.32 -23.32
C ILE A 90 -14.30 -14.62 -24.08
N THR A 91 -13.43 -15.04 -25.00
CA THR A 91 -13.60 -16.32 -25.71
C THR A 91 -13.61 -17.52 -24.77
N ARG A 92 -12.71 -17.53 -23.78
CA ARG A 92 -12.67 -18.58 -22.77
C ARG A 92 -13.95 -18.61 -21.94
N LEU A 93 -14.39 -17.46 -21.45
CA LEU A 93 -15.63 -17.34 -20.67
C LEU A 93 -16.84 -17.80 -21.49
N GLN A 94 -16.92 -17.44 -22.77
CA GLN A 94 -17.96 -17.90 -23.69
C GLN A 94 -18.01 -19.44 -23.75
N THR A 95 -16.87 -20.10 -23.96
CA THR A 95 -16.80 -21.58 -24.02
C THR A 95 -17.15 -22.24 -22.67
N GLU A 96 -16.73 -21.63 -21.56
CA GLU A 96 -17.10 -22.11 -20.21
C GLU A 96 -18.62 -22.04 -20.00
N LEU A 97 -19.27 -20.92 -20.39
CA LEU A 97 -20.71 -20.73 -20.26
C LEU A 97 -21.52 -21.67 -21.18
N GLU A 98 -21.09 -21.88 -22.43
CA GLU A 98 -21.74 -22.82 -23.34
C GLU A 98 -21.61 -24.27 -22.87
N THR A 99 -20.54 -24.59 -22.14
CA THR A 99 -20.38 -25.91 -21.53
C THR A 99 -21.28 -26.06 -20.32
N LEU A 100 -21.29 -25.07 -19.43
CA LEU A 100 -22.15 -25.05 -18.25
C LEU A 100 -23.63 -25.11 -18.63
N ALA A 101 -24.05 -24.37 -19.66
CA ALA A 101 -25.44 -24.39 -20.15
C ALA A 101 -25.86 -25.76 -20.71
N ARG A 102 -24.92 -26.53 -21.27
CA ARG A 102 -25.20 -27.90 -21.73
C ARG A 102 -25.35 -28.88 -20.56
N GLU A 103 -24.62 -28.67 -19.48
CA GLU A 103 -24.68 -29.50 -18.27
C GLU A 103 -25.96 -29.25 -17.46
N LEU A 104 -26.44 -28.00 -17.45
CA LEU A 104 -27.62 -27.57 -16.69
C LEU A 104 -28.96 -27.75 -17.44
N LYS A 105 -28.95 -28.36 -18.64
CA LYS A 105 -30.18 -28.61 -19.40
C LYS A 105 -31.21 -29.37 -18.57
N GLY A 106 -32.47 -28.97 -18.76
CA GLY A 106 -33.61 -29.48 -18.01
C GLY A 106 -33.98 -28.61 -16.81
N GLU A 107 -33.11 -27.69 -16.36
CA GLU A 107 -33.38 -26.72 -15.30
C GLU A 107 -33.07 -25.27 -15.70
N VAL A 108 -33.79 -24.32 -15.10
CA VAL A 108 -33.55 -22.89 -15.29
C VAL A 108 -32.14 -22.53 -14.78
N MET A 109 -31.34 -21.86 -15.61
CA MET A 109 -29.89 -21.79 -15.44
C MET A 109 -29.29 -20.38 -15.55
N ILE A 110 -30.07 -19.35 -15.88
CA ILE A 110 -29.54 -18.00 -16.15
C ILE A 110 -28.85 -17.41 -14.92
N PHE A 111 -29.40 -17.66 -13.74
CA PHE A 111 -28.78 -17.20 -12.49
C PHE A 111 -27.42 -17.87 -12.25
N GLU A 112 -27.30 -19.18 -12.49
CA GLU A 112 -26.04 -19.92 -12.35
C GLU A 112 -24.99 -19.43 -13.35
N LEU A 113 -25.41 -19.17 -14.61
CA LEU A 113 -24.55 -18.56 -15.63
C LEU A 113 -24.06 -17.17 -15.17
N ALA A 114 -24.95 -16.35 -14.61
CA ALA A 114 -24.57 -15.03 -14.10
C ALA A 114 -23.57 -15.14 -12.94
N GLN A 115 -23.76 -16.07 -12.01
CA GLN A 115 -22.82 -16.32 -10.91
C GLN A 115 -21.46 -16.77 -11.42
N HIS A 116 -21.42 -17.66 -12.42
CA HIS A 116 -20.16 -18.09 -13.05
C HIS A 116 -19.41 -16.90 -13.65
N VAL A 117 -20.11 -16.00 -14.35
CA VAL A 117 -19.51 -14.76 -14.88
C VAL A 117 -18.97 -13.87 -13.75
N GLN A 118 -19.76 -13.59 -12.71
CA GLN A 118 -19.32 -12.74 -11.59
C GLN A 118 -18.07 -13.30 -10.88
N LYS A 119 -18.01 -14.62 -10.73
CA LYS A 119 -16.85 -15.35 -10.19
C LYS A 119 -15.65 -15.25 -11.13
N PHE A 120 -15.85 -15.37 -12.44
CA PHE A 120 -14.80 -15.20 -13.44
C PHE A 120 -14.25 -13.77 -13.46
N LEU A 121 -15.12 -12.76 -13.30
CA LEU A 121 -14.73 -11.35 -13.27
C LEU A 121 -13.88 -10.98 -12.04
N HIS A 122 -14.10 -11.64 -10.90
CA HIS A 122 -13.39 -11.35 -9.64
C HIS A 122 -11.85 -11.35 -9.76
N PRO A 123 -11.18 -12.41 -10.24
CA PRO A 123 -9.72 -12.40 -10.43
C PRO A 123 -9.22 -11.46 -11.54
N HIS A 124 -10.08 -11.09 -12.48
CA HIS A 124 -9.75 -10.19 -13.60
C HIS A 124 -10.03 -8.71 -13.28
N ASN A 125 -10.59 -8.41 -12.10
CA ASN A 125 -10.88 -7.05 -11.66
C ASN A 125 -9.60 -6.30 -11.24
N LYS A 126 -8.70 -6.03 -12.20
CA LYS A 126 -7.45 -5.31 -11.97
C LYS A 126 -7.56 -3.88 -12.50
N PRO A 127 -7.25 -2.86 -11.68
CA PRO A 127 -7.15 -1.49 -12.17
C PRO A 127 -6.09 -1.40 -13.27
N ARG A 128 -6.42 -0.73 -14.38
CA ARG A 128 -5.53 -0.59 -15.55
C ARG A 128 -4.19 0.09 -15.22
N PHE A 129 -4.07 0.80 -14.09
CA PHE A 129 -2.93 1.64 -13.75
C PHE A 129 -2.09 1.18 -12.54
N LYS A 130 -2.35 0.01 -11.94
CA LYS A 130 -1.54 -0.49 -10.80
C LYS A 130 -0.13 -0.99 -11.14
N SER A 131 0.40 -0.71 -12.35
CA SER A 131 1.71 -1.25 -12.75
C SER A 131 2.87 -0.26 -12.74
N PHE A 132 2.66 1.06 -12.75
CA PHE A 132 3.78 2.01 -12.93
C PHE A 132 3.98 2.96 -11.75
N TYR A 133 2.91 3.56 -11.24
CA TYR A 133 3.00 4.49 -10.11
C TYR A 133 3.28 3.77 -8.79
N GLU A 134 2.59 2.65 -8.52
CA GLU A 134 2.87 1.82 -7.35
C GLU A 134 4.28 1.21 -7.40
N GLU A 135 4.73 0.74 -8.58
CA GLU A 135 6.09 0.23 -8.77
C GLU A 135 7.14 1.33 -8.55
N MET A 136 6.91 2.54 -9.06
CA MET A 136 7.77 3.70 -8.84
C MET A 136 7.87 4.05 -7.35
N LEU A 137 6.74 4.11 -6.64
CA LEU A 137 6.70 4.39 -5.20
C LEU A 137 7.44 3.32 -4.39
N SER A 138 7.20 2.04 -4.70
CA SER A 138 7.90 0.93 -4.05
C SER A 138 9.41 1.00 -4.28
N ARG A 139 9.84 1.31 -5.51
CA ARG A 139 11.26 1.48 -5.86
C ARG A 139 11.89 2.68 -5.15
N GLN A 140 11.15 3.78 -5.02
CA GLN A 140 11.60 4.98 -4.32
C GLN A 140 11.75 4.71 -2.81
N GLU A 141 10.80 4.01 -2.20
CA GLU A 141 10.85 3.63 -0.79
C GLU A 141 12.03 2.69 -0.49
N GLN A 142 12.24 1.66 -1.32
CA GLN A 142 13.39 0.75 -1.20
C GLN A 142 14.73 1.50 -1.32
N GLN A 143 14.84 2.45 -2.25
CA GLN A 143 16.05 3.28 -2.39
C GLN A 143 16.28 4.15 -1.15
N GLN A 144 15.24 4.77 -0.60
CA GLN A 144 15.35 5.57 0.63
C GLN A 144 15.79 4.73 1.83
N GLN A 145 15.19 3.54 2.00
CA GLN A 145 15.56 2.61 3.08
C GLN A 145 17.02 2.14 2.94
N GLN A 146 17.47 1.79 1.74
CA GLN A 146 18.87 1.42 1.49
C GLN A 146 19.83 2.58 1.78
N GLN A 147 19.50 3.80 1.35
CA GLN A 147 20.32 4.99 1.63
C GLN A 147 20.42 5.27 3.13
N GLN A 148 19.30 5.18 3.85
CA GLN A 148 19.28 5.35 5.31
C GLN A 148 20.13 4.28 6.00
N LEU A 149 20.03 3.02 5.58
CA LEU A 149 20.84 1.93 6.14
C LEU A 149 22.34 2.14 5.89
N ILE A 150 22.73 2.51 4.67
CA ILE A 150 24.13 2.80 4.32
C ILE A 150 24.66 3.98 5.15
N LYS A 151 23.86 5.04 5.29
CA LYS A 151 24.24 6.23 6.09
C LYS A 151 24.45 5.85 7.55
N LYS A 152 23.51 5.09 8.14
CA LYS A 152 23.61 4.62 9.52
C LYS A 152 24.84 3.74 9.73
N GLN A 153 25.11 2.80 8.83
CA GLN A 153 26.32 1.96 8.89
C GLN A 153 27.62 2.77 8.80
N LYS A 154 27.67 3.83 7.99
CA LYS A 154 28.83 4.71 7.92
C LYS A 154 29.02 5.51 9.21
N GLU A 155 27.95 6.06 9.75
CA GLU A 155 27.98 6.80 11.02
C GLU A 155 28.40 5.90 12.19
N ASP A 156 27.88 4.67 12.26
CA ASP A 156 28.23 3.70 13.29
C ASP A 156 29.72 3.29 13.20
N LYS A 157 30.24 3.05 11.99
CA LYS A 157 31.67 2.78 11.76
C LYS A 157 32.56 3.95 12.18
N GLN A 158 32.16 5.18 11.87
CA GLN A 158 32.90 6.38 12.28
C GLN A 158 32.89 6.56 13.79
N ARG A 159 31.74 6.37 14.44
CA ARG A 159 31.61 6.42 15.91
C ARG A 159 32.50 5.39 16.59
N GLN A 160 32.52 4.16 16.06
CA GLN A 160 33.36 3.09 16.59
C GLN A 160 34.85 3.43 16.47
N ALA A 161 35.31 3.90 15.29
CA ALA A 161 36.70 4.29 15.11
C ALA A 161 37.13 5.44 16.05
N ILE A 162 36.26 6.43 16.29
CA ILE A 162 36.54 7.52 17.24
C ILE A 162 36.61 6.99 18.68
N GLN A 163 35.71 6.09 19.07
CA GLN A 163 35.73 5.47 20.40
C GLN A 163 37.01 4.68 20.63
N ASP A 164 37.43 3.87 19.65
CA ASP A 164 38.66 3.07 19.72
C ASP A 164 39.91 3.97 19.85
N GLU A 165 39.96 5.09 19.11
CA GLU A 165 41.03 6.10 19.19
C GLU A 165 41.09 6.78 20.56
N ILE A 166 39.94 7.17 21.12
CA ILE A 166 39.86 7.80 22.45
C ILE A 166 40.31 6.81 23.53
N GLN A 167 39.84 5.57 23.48
CA GLN A 167 40.21 4.54 24.45
C GLN A 167 41.72 4.27 24.42
N ARG A 168 42.30 4.11 23.22
CA ARG A 168 43.75 3.92 23.05
C ARG A 168 44.55 5.07 23.67
N LYS A 169 44.13 6.32 23.47
CA LYS A 169 44.79 7.51 24.05
C LYS A 169 44.64 7.57 25.57
N GLN A 170 43.48 7.23 26.11
CA GLN A 170 43.25 7.19 27.56
C GLN A 170 44.10 6.11 28.25
N GLU A 171 44.21 4.92 27.65
CA GLU A 171 45.05 3.84 28.16
C GLU A 171 46.54 4.22 28.18
N ALA A 172 47.05 4.80 27.08
CA ALA A 172 48.43 5.29 27.00
C ALA A 172 48.73 6.38 28.04
N LEU A 173 47.82 7.35 28.23
CA LEU A 173 47.97 8.41 29.23
C LEU A 173 47.97 7.84 30.66
N LYS A 174 47.11 6.86 30.94
CA LYS A 174 47.04 6.20 32.25
C LYS A 174 48.29 5.38 32.55
N GLU A 175 48.86 4.71 31.55
CA GLU A 175 50.12 3.98 31.68
C GLU A 175 51.30 4.94 31.93
N GLU A 176 51.37 6.06 31.22
CA GLU A 176 52.40 7.07 31.43
C GLU A 176 52.30 7.70 32.83
N GLN A 177 51.09 8.04 33.29
CA GLN A 177 50.85 8.53 34.65
C GLN A 177 51.27 7.50 35.71
N ARG A 178 51.01 6.21 35.49
CA ARG A 178 51.49 5.14 36.37
C ARG A 178 53.01 5.06 36.39
N ARG A 179 53.68 5.11 35.24
CA ARG A 179 55.15 5.14 35.14
C ARG A 179 55.75 6.34 35.88
N ARG A 180 55.23 7.55 35.65
CA ARG A 180 55.71 8.77 36.36
C ARG A 180 55.49 8.65 37.87
N ARG A 181 54.35 8.14 38.32
CA ARG A 181 54.08 7.96 39.76
C ARG A 181 54.98 6.92 40.42
N SER A 182 55.32 5.85 39.70
CA SER A 182 56.29 4.85 40.16
C SER A 182 57.73 5.41 40.20
N GLN A 183 58.10 6.25 39.23
CA GLN A 183 59.41 6.93 39.21
C GLN A 183 59.55 7.97 40.32
N ILE A 184 58.48 8.72 40.63
CA ILE A 184 58.49 9.68 41.75
C ILE A 184 58.63 8.94 43.09
N ARG A 185 57.90 7.84 43.29
CA ARG A 185 58.00 7.02 44.51
C ARG A 185 59.36 6.35 44.73
N SER A 186 60.17 6.17 43.69
CA SER A 186 61.55 5.65 43.82
C SER A 186 62.59 6.74 44.10
N VAL A 187 62.23 8.02 44.06
CA VAL A 187 63.14 9.15 44.32
C VAL A 187 62.94 9.73 45.73
N ASP A 188 61.81 9.42 46.39
CA ASP A 188 61.49 9.87 47.75
C ASP A 188 62.04 8.95 48.87
N ASP A 189 62.81 7.89 48.55
CA ASP A 189 63.38 6.95 49.55
C ASP A 189 64.90 7.15 49.81
N ASP A 190 65.52 8.17 49.20
CA ASP A 190 66.98 8.41 49.27
C ASP A 190 67.38 9.85 49.67
N ASN A 191 66.52 10.64 50.33
CA ASN A 191 66.96 11.97 50.80
C ASN A 191 66.26 12.49 52.08
N GLU A 192 66.49 11.83 53.21
CA GLU A 192 66.46 12.48 54.53
C GLU A 192 67.90 12.75 54.99
N ALA A 193 68.41 13.96 54.71
CA ALA A 193 69.41 14.64 55.55
C ALA A 193 69.58 16.13 55.16
N GLU A 194 69.11 17.02 56.04
CA GLU A 194 69.63 18.39 56.31
C GLU A 194 69.57 19.45 55.16
N CYS A 195 69.37 20.77 55.34
CA CYS A 195 69.55 21.69 56.46
C CYS A 195 68.80 23.04 56.20
N LYS A 196 68.93 23.96 57.15
CA LYS A 196 68.14 25.19 57.42
C LYS A 196 68.34 26.40 56.47
N ASN A 197 67.32 27.27 56.46
CA ASN A 197 67.27 28.76 56.31
C ASN A 197 67.98 29.47 55.13
N GLY A 198 67.22 30.31 54.41
CA GLY A 198 67.75 31.39 53.55
C GLY A 198 66.68 32.09 52.72
N GLN A 199 66.68 33.41 52.72
CA GLN A 199 65.61 34.29 52.23
C GLN A 199 65.71 34.65 50.73
N HIS A 200 64.54 34.83 50.11
CA HIS A 200 64.11 35.90 49.17
C HIS A 200 64.36 35.88 47.62
N LEU A 201 63.25 36.13 46.90
CA LEU A 201 63.02 36.78 45.56
C LEU A 201 63.46 35.99 44.30
N ASN A 202 62.68 35.81 43.22
CA ASN A 202 61.59 36.56 42.60
C ASN A 202 60.71 35.61 41.76
N HIS A 203 59.38 35.78 41.72
CA HIS A 203 58.67 35.61 40.45
C HIS A 203 57.43 36.50 40.37
N VAL A 204 57.30 37.10 39.19
CA VAL A 204 56.44 38.23 38.85
C VAL A 204 54.99 37.77 38.64
N GLU A 205 54.08 38.58 39.19
CA GLU A 205 52.64 38.76 38.91
C GLU A 205 52.25 38.58 37.42
N ARG A 206 51.04 38.26 36.94
CA ARG A 206 49.67 38.00 37.46
C ARG A 206 48.82 37.76 36.19
N ASN A 207 47.76 36.94 36.24
CA ASN A 207 46.38 37.44 36.07
C ASN A 207 45.33 36.33 35.93
N TYR A 208 44.39 36.39 36.86
CA TYR A 208 43.06 35.78 36.89
C TYR A 208 42.10 36.52 35.95
N VAL A 209 41.19 35.81 35.26
CA VAL A 209 39.77 36.18 35.05
C VAL A 209 38.98 34.88 34.78
N ARG A 210 38.27 34.31 35.76
CA ARG A 210 36.86 34.51 36.17
C ARG A 210 35.88 33.56 35.46
N SER A 211 35.45 32.55 36.22
CA SER A 211 34.27 31.72 36.01
C SER A 211 32.97 32.53 36.11
N VAL A 212 31.96 32.17 35.31
CA VAL A 212 30.55 32.36 35.69
C VAL A 212 29.74 31.14 35.24
N SER A 213 29.09 30.51 36.20
CA SER A 213 28.07 29.47 36.05
C SER A 213 26.68 30.10 36.16
N ASN A 214 25.70 29.56 35.42
CA ASN A 214 24.27 29.35 35.75
C ASN A 214 23.43 29.39 34.46
N SER A 215 22.81 28.31 34.00
CA SER A 215 21.61 27.59 34.50
C SER A 215 20.26 28.22 34.11
N SER A 216 19.61 27.60 33.12
CA SER A 216 18.20 27.14 33.07
C SER A 216 17.02 28.09 33.39
N ARG A 217 16.10 28.25 32.41
CA ARG A 217 14.62 27.99 32.44
C ARG A 217 13.87 28.84 31.38
N ARG A 218 13.08 28.22 30.46
CA ARG A 218 11.59 28.25 30.31
C ARG A 218 10.98 29.68 30.38
N SER A 219 10.08 30.17 29.49
CA SER A 219 8.89 29.56 28.85
C SER A 219 8.30 30.48 27.74
N GLU A 220 7.55 29.88 26.80
CA GLU A 220 6.29 30.26 26.13
C GLU A 220 5.94 31.68 25.59
N SER A 221 5.57 31.67 24.30
CA SER A 221 4.37 32.23 23.64
C SER A 221 4.26 33.70 23.21
N ALA A 222 3.92 33.86 21.91
CA ALA A 222 2.84 34.67 21.31
C ALA A 222 3.25 35.62 20.14
N LEU A 223 2.84 35.18 18.94
CA LEU A 223 2.09 35.88 17.86
C LEU A 223 2.67 37.05 17.03
N ASP A 224 2.26 36.97 15.74
CA ASP A 224 2.11 37.96 14.66
C ASP A 224 3.22 38.03 13.59
N ASN A 225 3.01 37.46 12.39
CA ASN A 225 2.35 37.99 11.16
C ASN A 225 3.48 38.48 10.20
N GLU A 226 3.58 38.18 8.90
CA GLU A 226 2.60 38.16 7.81
C GLU A 226 3.01 37.24 6.64
N SER A 227 1.96 36.89 5.89
CA SER A 227 1.86 36.29 4.55
C SER A 227 2.78 36.88 3.46
N SER A 228 3.20 36.03 2.52
CA SER A 228 3.62 36.45 1.17
C SER A 228 3.16 35.40 0.15
N GLN A 229 1.97 35.61 -0.40
CA GLN A 229 1.50 34.98 -1.64
C GLN A 229 1.80 35.93 -2.80
N CYS A 230 2.58 35.45 -3.79
CA CYS A 230 2.79 36.15 -5.06
C CYS A 230 1.96 35.46 -6.15
N THR A 231 1.19 36.26 -6.86
CA THR A 231 0.18 35.89 -7.86
C THR A 231 0.81 35.67 -9.24
N HIS A 232 0.26 34.75 -10.03
CA HIS A 232 0.39 34.79 -11.48
C HIS A 232 -0.98 34.62 -12.15
N LYS A 233 -1.21 35.52 -13.11
CA LYS A 233 -2.46 35.90 -13.77
C LYS A 233 -2.98 34.87 -14.77
N ALA A 234 -4.31 34.88 -14.91
CA ALA A 234 -5.08 34.30 -16.00
C ALA A 234 -4.92 35.08 -17.32
N LEU A 235 -5.12 34.37 -18.43
CA LEU A 235 -5.44 34.92 -19.75
C LEU A 235 -6.64 34.13 -20.31
N ASN A 236 -7.70 34.89 -20.61
CA ASN A 236 -8.92 34.66 -21.40
C ASN A 236 -9.37 33.25 -21.76
#